data_AF-A0A6C0AYH4-F1
#
_entry.id   AF-A0A6C0AYH4-F1
#
_cell.length_a   1.000
_cell.length_b   1.000
_cell.length_c   1.000
_cell.angle_alpha   90.00
_cell.angle_beta   90.00
_cell.angle_gamma   90.00
#
_symmetry.space_group_name_H-M   'P 1'
#
loop_
_entity.id
_entity.type
_entity.pdbx_description
1 polymer ?
#
loop_
_entity_poly.entity_id
_entity_poly.type
_entity_poly.pdbx_seq_one_letter_code
_entity_poly.pdbx_strand_id
1 'polypeptide(L)'
;MEGRITKKVDGYISEFKNDVKEWFTNNECDITGKYNKSDFLKFIFDFDGISLTKDDFQKRKRVKNTVPSNIRCCAKRANGEQCTRRKKDNIDFCGTHSKGIPYGRIECDGVKITVTKKDIWVQDIKGINYFIDAENNVYNHEDVLSNKHNPQIISKYVKDEESNVYHIPEFGI
;
A
#
# COMPACT_ATOMS: atom_id res chain seq x y z
N MET A 1 4.34 7.46 24.57
CA MET A 1 5.72 7.26 24.07
C MET A 1 6.12 8.40 23.14
N GLU A 2 5.27 8.75 22.17
CA GLU A 2 5.42 9.86 21.22
C GLU A 2 5.83 11.18 21.91
N GLY A 3 5.02 11.68 22.86
CA GLY A 3 5.33 12.95 23.54
C GLY A 3 6.63 12.96 24.37
N ARG A 4 7.16 11.80 24.78
CA ARG A 4 8.48 11.73 25.44
C ARG A 4 9.62 11.91 24.44
N ILE A 5 9.45 11.40 23.22
CA ILE A 5 10.43 11.53 22.14
C ILE A 5 10.41 12.96 21.62
N THR A 6 9.24 13.55 21.40
CA THR A 6 9.09 14.96 21.01
C THR A 6 9.81 15.88 21.99
N LYS A 7 9.54 15.75 23.30
CA LYS A 7 10.24 16.54 24.34
C LYS A 7 11.77 16.38 24.32
N LYS A 8 12.27 15.19 23.99
CA LYS A 8 13.72 14.93 23.91
C LYS A 8 14.33 15.62 22.68
N VAL A 9 13.64 15.59 21.55
CA VAL A 9 14.06 16.28 20.31
C VAL A 9 14.00 17.80 20.51
N ASP A 10 12.92 18.32 21.09
CA ASP A 10 12.77 19.76 21.37
C ASP A 10 13.84 20.25 22.35
N GLY A 11 14.14 19.45 23.39
CA GLY A 11 15.22 19.74 24.34
C GLY A 11 16.57 19.81 23.63
N TYR A 12 16.90 18.82 22.80
CA TYR A 12 18.16 18.79 22.04
C TYR A 12 18.29 19.98 21.07
N ILE A 13 17.22 20.33 20.35
CA ILE A 13 17.22 21.50 19.46
C ILE A 13 17.37 22.79 20.25
N SER A 14 16.74 22.90 21.42
CA SER A 14 16.86 24.08 22.28
C SER A 14 18.27 24.24 22.85
N GLU A 15 18.89 23.15 23.30
CA GLU A 15 20.30 23.13 23.73
C GLU A 15 21.21 23.56 22.58
N PHE A 16 21.05 22.98 21.38
CA PHE A 16 21.82 23.38 20.21
C PHE A 16 21.68 24.88 19.86
N LYS A 17 20.46 25.42 19.87
CA LYS A 17 20.21 26.86 19.63
C LYS A 17 20.92 27.73 20.68
N ASN A 18 20.94 27.30 21.94
CA ASN A 18 21.67 27.98 23.01
C ASN A 18 23.18 27.89 22.85
N ASP A 19 23.72 26.72 22.49
CA ASP A 19 25.16 26.53 22.24
C ASP A 19 25.65 27.45 21.13
N VAL A 20 24.86 27.61 20.06
CA VAL A 20 25.18 28.57 18.98
C VAL A 20 25.24 30.00 19.53
N LYS A 21 24.25 30.41 20.35
CA LYS A 21 24.24 31.74 20.98
C LYS A 21 25.43 31.95 21.91
N GLU A 22 25.78 30.96 22.72
CA GLU A 22 26.94 31.00 23.61
C GLU A 22 28.24 31.07 22.82
N TRP A 23 28.38 30.29 21.75
CA TRP A 23 29.55 30.32 20.87
C TRP A 23 29.77 31.72 20.27
N PHE A 24 28.71 32.37 19.81
CA PHE A 24 28.78 33.76 19.33
C PHE A 24 29.15 34.77 20.42
N THR A 25 28.82 34.48 21.68
CA THR A 25 29.12 35.37 22.82
C THR A 25 30.55 35.18 23.29
N ASN A 26 31.03 33.93 23.36
CA ASN A 26 32.37 33.59 23.83
C ASN A 26 33.47 33.94 22.82
N ASN A 27 33.18 33.90 21.51
CA ASN A 27 34.18 34.19 20.47
C ASN A 27 34.13 35.63 19.98
N GLU A 28 33.33 36.51 20.61
CA GLU A 28 33.12 37.91 20.18
C GLU A 28 32.87 38.03 18.67
N CYS A 29 32.22 37.03 18.08
CA CYS A 29 31.99 36.97 16.64
C CYS A 29 30.87 37.91 16.28
N ASP A 30 31.12 38.75 15.27
CA ASP A 30 30.13 39.61 14.67
C ASP A 30 29.91 39.24 13.21
N ILE A 31 28.67 39.44 12.74
CA ILE A 31 28.30 39.11 11.37
C ILE A 31 28.55 40.35 10.53
N THR A 32 29.56 40.29 9.65
CA THR A 32 29.85 41.39 8.73
C THR A 32 28.94 41.28 7.50
N GLY A 33 28.08 42.28 7.29
CA GLY A 33 27.15 42.30 6.16
C GLY A 33 25.93 43.20 6.38
N LYS A 34 24.86 42.94 5.63
CA LYS A 34 23.61 43.71 5.66
C LYS A 34 22.74 43.44 6.90
N TYR A 35 23.05 42.38 7.64
CA TYR A 35 22.26 41.86 8.75
C TYR A 35 23.11 41.76 10.00
N ASN A 36 22.51 42.03 11.16
CA ASN A 36 23.21 42.03 12.43
C ASN A 36 23.20 40.62 13.06
N LYS A 37 24.06 40.41 14.04
CA LYS A 37 24.06 39.21 14.91
C LYS A 37 22.67 38.86 15.45
N SER A 38 21.88 39.87 15.83
CA SER A 38 20.51 39.66 16.34
C SER A 38 19.55 39.11 15.29
N ASP A 39 19.70 39.48 14.02
CA ASP A 39 18.82 38.99 12.94
C ASP A 39 19.10 37.52 12.62
N PHE A 40 20.39 37.14 12.65
CA PHE A 40 20.79 35.75 12.49
C PHE A 40 20.32 34.87 13.66
N LEU A 41 20.43 35.36 14.90
CA LEU A 41 19.91 34.64 16.05
C LEU A 41 18.40 34.47 15.95
N LYS A 42 17.64 35.50 15.56
CA LYS A 42 16.20 35.37 15.31
C LYS A 42 15.91 34.29 14.28
N PHE A 43 16.60 34.29 13.14
CA PHE A 43 16.45 33.25 12.11
C PHE A 43 16.66 31.83 12.66
N ILE A 44 17.69 31.61 13.50
CA ILE A 44 17.94 30.30 14.11
C ILE A 44 16.83 29.93 15.12
N PHE A 45 16.41 30.87 15.97
CA PHE A 45 15.41 30.60 16.99
C PHE A 45 14.02 30.38 16.38
N ASP A 46 13.68 31.13 15.33
CA ASP A 46 12.42 31.02 14.58
C ASP A 46 12.38 29.79 13.65
N PHE A 47 13.51 29.10 13.44
CA PHE A 47 13.53 27.88 12.64
C PHE A 47 12.66 26.79 13.28
N ASP A 48 11.71 26.27 12.49
CA ASP A 48 10.73 25.29 12.90
C ASP A 48 11.37 24.00 13.42
N GLY A 49 10.84 23.50 14.53
CA GLY A 49 11.22 22.22 15.10
C GLY A 49 10.74 21.04 14.26
N ILE A 50 11.32 19.87 14.49
CA ILE A 50 10.87 18.63 13.85
C ILE A 50 9.49 18.26 14.42
N SER A 51 8.47 18.27 13.57
CA SER A 51 7.13 17.78 13.90
C SER A 51 7.03 16.28 13.63
N LEU A 52 6.99 15.47 14.70
CA LEU A 52 6.78 14.03 14.62
C LEU A 52 5.28 13.73 14.60
N THR A 53 4.81 13.09 13.54
CA THR A 53 3.40 12.73 13.35
C THR A 53 3.13 11.30 13.81
N LYS A 54 1.84 10.94 13.92
CA LYS A 54 1.45 9.56 14.29
C LYS A 54 1.93 8.53 13.27
N ASP A 55 2.10 8.91 12.00
CA ASP A 55 2.59 8.00 10.96
C ASP A 55 4.06 7.61 11.17
N ASP A 56 4.86 8.46 11.83
CA ASP A 56 6.26 8.16 12.16
C ASP A 56 6.39 7.05 13.21
N PHE A 57 5.39 6.90 14.07
CA PHE A 57 5.34 5.88 15.12
C PHE A 57 4.54 4.64 14.71
N GLN A 58 3.81 4.70 13.60
CA GLN A 58 3.08 3.56 13.07
C GLN A 58 4.04 2.55 12.45
N LYS A 59 4.03 1.33 13.00
CA LYS A 59 4.71 0.19 12.40
C LYS A 59 4.04 -0.09 11.06
N ARG A 60 4.67 0.32 9.95
CA ARG A 60 4.13 0.11 8.60
C ARG A 60 3.81 -1.37 8.41
N LYS A 61 2.52 -1.69 8.34
CA LYS A 61 2.05 -3.03 8.01
C LYS A 61 2.24 -3.18 6.52
N ARG A 62 3.36 -3.79 6.08
CA ARG A 62 3.53 -4.18 4.68
C ARG A 62 2.31 -5.02 4.30
N VAL A 63 1.54 -4.54 3.33
CA VAL A 63 0.46 -5.33 2.73
C VAL A 63 1.10 -6.61 2.20
N LYS A 64 0.76 -7.74 2.81
CA LYS A 64 1.20 -9.04 2.33
C LYS A 64 0.32 -9.35 1.12
N ASN A 65 0.84 -9.13 -0.09
CA ASN A 65 0.22 -9.71 -1.28
C ASN A 65 0.25 -11.23 -1.13
N THR A 66 -0.92 -11.81 -0.94
CA THR A 66 -1.08 -13.26 -0.85
C THR A 66 -0.84 -13.84 -2.24
N VAL A 67 0.22 -14.62 -2.37
CA VAL A 67 0.50 -15.35 -3.61
C VAL A 67 -0.52 -16.50 -3.70
N PRO A 68 -1.34 -16.56 -4.78
CA PRO A 68 -2.27 -17.65 -5.01
C PRO A 68 -1.58 -19.02 -4.95
N SER A 69 -2.27 -20.03 -4.40
CA SER A 69 -1.68 -21.34 -4.11
C SER A 69 -1.15 -22.07 -5.34
N ASN A 70 -1.74 -21.84 -6.53
CA ASN A 70 -1.35 -22.43 -7.81
C ASN A 70 0.01 -21.97 -8.35
N ILE A 71 0.44 -20.76 -7.99
CA ILE A 71 1.74 -20.19 -8.39
C ILE A 71 2.73 -20.11 -7.21
N ARG A 72 2.38 -20.72 -6.08
CA ARG A 72 3.22 -20.81 -4.90
C ARG A 72 4.28 -21.90 -5.08
N CYS A 73 5.43 -21.72 -4.44
CA CYS A 73 6.50 -22.68 -4.40
C CYS A 73 6.06 -23.99 -3.70
N CYS A 74 6.38 -25.14 -4.29
CA CYS A 74 6.02 -26.47 -3.77
C CYS A 74 6.99 -27.02 -2.69
N ALA A 75 7.93 -26.20 -2.21
CA ALA A 75 8.89 -26.62 -1.18
C ALA A 75 8.39 -26.33 0.24
N LYS A 76 8.81 -27.18 1.18
CA LYS A 76 8.57 -27.01 2.61
C LYS A 76 9.62 -26.10 3.25
N ARG A 77 9.18 -25.28 4.20
CA ARG A 77 10.06 -24.56 5.14
C ARG A 77 10.44 -25.48 6.30
N ALA A 78 11.41 -25.05 7.12
CA ALA A 78 11.84 -25.79 8.30
C ALA A 78 10.70 -26.05 9.32
N ASN A 79 9.63 -25.24 9.28
CA ASN A 79 8.42 -25.44 10.08
C ASN A 79 7.42 -26.44 9.48
N GLY A 80 7.75 -27.11 8.37
CA GLY A 80 6.88 -28.05 7.67
C GLY A 80 5.83 -27.42 6.73
N GLU A 81 5.65 -26.11 6.75
CA GLU A 81 4.65 -25.41 5.92
C GLU A 81 5.13 -25.16 4.49
N GLN A 82 4.18 -24.98 3.56
CA GLN A 82 4.48 -24.59 2.19
C GLN A 82 5.12 -23.20 2.12
N CYS A 83 6.17 -23.07 1.33
CA CYS A 83 6.81 -21.79 1.09
C CYS A 83 5.85 -20.79 0.46
N THR A 84 5.61 -19.64 1.11
CA THR A 84 4.69 -18.59 0.61
C THR A 84 5.20 -17.77 -0.57
N ARG A 85 6.34 -18.12 -1.18
CA ARG A 85 6.94 -17.37 -2.30
C ARG A 85 6.40 -17.86 -3.64
N ARG A 86 6.36 -16.97 -4.64
CA ARG A 86 6.01 -17.33 -6.03
C ARG A 86 7.06 -18.27 -6.63
N LYS A 87 6.62 -19.28 -7.37
CA LYS A 87 7.48 -20.20 -8.15
C LYS A 87 8.09 -19.47 -9.35
N LYS A 88 9.28 -19.89 -9.80
CA LYS A 88 9.89 -19.37 -11.04
C LYS A 88 9.19 -19.95 -12.26
N ASP A 89 9.28 -19.24 -13.38
CA ASP A 89 8.75 -19.77 -14.65
C ASP A 89 9.46 -21.09 -14.98
N ASN A 90 8.67 -22.11 -15.33
CA ASN A 90 9.10 -23.49 -15.61
C ASN A 90 9.72 -24.28 -14.45
N ILE A 91 9.66 -23.79 -13.20
CA ILE A 91 10.17 -24.52 -12.03
C ILE A 91 9.15 -24.47 -10.90
N ASP A 92 8.87 -25.60 -10.26
CA ASP A 92 7.95 -25.73 -9.11
C ASP A 92 8.45 -25.01 -7.83
N PHE A 93 9.61 -24.38 -7.88
CA PHE A 93 10.30 -23.80 -6.73
C PHE A 93 10.58 -22.31 -6.93
N CYS A 94 10.61 -21.57 -5.81
CA CYS A 94 11.08 -20.18 -5.81
C CYS A 94 12.62 -20.13 -5.97
N GLY A 95 13.17 -18.95 -6.27
CA GLY A 95 14.62 -18.80 -6.49
C GLY A 95 15.52 -19.28 -5.34
N THR A 96 15.02 -19.34 -4.11
CA THR A 96 15.79 -19.85 -2.95
C THR A 96 15.73 -21.37 -2.84
N HIS A 97 14.57 -22.00 -3.05
CA HIS A 97 14.44 -23.46 -3.04
C HIS A 97 14.93 -24.12 -4.34
N SER A 98 15.18 -23.34 -5.40
CA SER A 98 15.91 -23.80 -6.59
C SER A 98 17.42 -23.80 -6.38
N LYS A 99 17.95 -22.99 -5.45
CA LYS A 99 19.39 -22.90 -5.13
C LYS A 99 19.78 -23.74 -3.91
N GLY A 100 18.90 -23.85 -2.92
CA GLY A 100 19.07 -24.72 -1.75
C GLY A 100 18.37 -26.05 -1.99
N ILE A 101 19.10 -27.16 -1.82
CA ILE A 101 18.66 -28.53 -2.11
C ILE A 101 17.28 -28.82 -1.47
N PRO A 102 16.28 -29.31 -2.23
CA PRO A 102 14.92 -29.47 -1.73
C PRO A 102 14.73 -30.80 -1.00
N TYR A 103 14.85 -30.81 0.33
CA TYR A 103 14.56 -32.00 1.15
C TYR A 103 13.08 -32.16 1.53
N GLY A 104 12.20 -31.29 1.05
CA GLY A 104 10.76 -31.37 1.32
C GLY A 104 9.92 -30.81 0.18
N ARG A 105 9.21 -31.69 -0.52
CA ARG A 105 8.19 -31.34 -1.51
C ARG A 105 6.80 -31.53 -0.91
N ILE A 106 5.87 -30.68 -1.30
CA ILE A 106 4.44 -30.89 -1.11
C ILE A 106 3.88 -31.35 -2.46
N GLU A 107 3.24 -32.51 -2.48
CA GLU A 107 2.41 -32.93 -3.62
C GLU A 107 1.15 -32.06 -3.61
N CYS A 108 1.11 -31.09 -4.51
CA CYS A 108 -0.09 -30.33 -4.77
C CYS A 108 -0.94 -31.13 -5.76
N ASP A 109 -1.63 -32.15 -5.26
CA ASP A 109 -2.66 -32.83 -6.05
C ASP A 109 -3.78 -31.83 -6.38
N GLY A 110 -3.71 -31.31 -7.61
CA GLY A 110 -4.87 -31.26 -8.47
C GLY A 110 -6.11 -30.52 -7.98
N VAL A 111 -5.99 -29.31 -7.44
CA VAL A 111 -7.09 -28.33 -7.59
C VAL A 111 -6.53 -27.12 -8.30
N LYS A 112 -6.60 -27.15 -9.64
CA LYS A 112 -6.42 -25.97 -10.49
C LYS A 112 -7.59 -25.02 -10.21
N ILE A 113 -7.55 -24.30 -9.08
CA ILE A 113 -8.38 -23.11 -8.91
C ILE A 113 -7.79 -22.07 -9.86
N THR A 114 -8.27 -22.06 -11.09
CA THR A 114 -8.04 -20.99 -12.05
C THR A 114 -8.72 -19.75 -11.50
N VAL A 115 -7.99 -18.98 -10.70
CA VAL A 115 -8.41 -17.63 -10.34
C VAL A 115 -8.25 -16.80 -11.61
N THR A 116 -9.34 -16.67 -12.37
CA THR A 116 -9.40 -15.77 -13.52
C THR A 116 -9.55 -14.35 -13.00
N LYS A 117 -8.61 -13.49 -13.38
CA LYS A 117 -8.73 -12.06 -13.10
C LYS A 117 -9.78 -11.50 -14.07
N LYS A 118 -10.89 -11.00 -13.53
CA LYS A 118 -11.89 -10.24 -14.28
C LYS A 118 -11.72 -8.76 -13.99
N ASP A 119 -11.79 -7.94 -15.02
CA ASP A 119 -11.80 -6.50 -14.90
C ASP A 119 -13.27 -6.02 -14.86
N ILE A 120 -13.62 -5.28 -13.82
CA ILE A 120 -14.95 -4.73 -13.57
C ILE A 120 -14.85 -3.21 -13.71
N TRP A 121 -15.80 -2.58 -14.38
CA TRP A 121 -15.87 -1.12 -14.52
C TRP A 121 -17.28 -0.60 -14.23
N VAL A 122 -17.40 0.71 -14.08
CA VAL A 122 -18.68 1.40 -13.84
C VAL A 122 -19.26 1.86 -15.17
N GLN A 123 -20.54 1.59 -15.39
CA GLN A 123 -21.31 2.06 -16.54
C GLN A 123 -22.58 2.75 -16.07
N ASP A 124 -22.85 3.93 -16.62
CA ASP A 124 -24.12 4.63 -16.42
C ASP A 124 -25.18 4.03 -17.36
N ILE A 125 -26.26 3.52 -16.76
CA ILE A 125 -27.44 2.98 -17.44
C ILE A 125 -28.66 3.73 -16.92
N LYS A 126 -29.25 4.56 -17.78
CA LYS A 126 -30.41 5.42 -17.46
C LYS A 126 -30.26 6.27 -16.18
N GLY A 127 -29.06 6.76 -15.90
CA GLY A 127 -28.78 7.66 -14.78
C GLY A 127 -28.40 6.95 -13.48
N ILE A 128 -28.26 5.62 -13.50
CA ILE A 128 -27.81 4.81 -12.36
C ILE A 128 -26.49 4.13 -12.74
N ASN A 129 -25.51 4.23 -11.84
CA ASN A 129 -24.20 3.60 -12.01
C ASN A 129 -24.25 2.12 -11.64
N TYR A 130 -23.91 1.25 -12.59
CA TYR A 130 -23.80 -0.19 -12.38
C TYR A 130 -22.37 -0.68 -12.57
N PHE A 131 -21.98 -1.71 -11.81
CA PHE A 131 -20.70 -2.40 -12.00
C PHE A 131 -20.89 -3.56 -12.97
N ILE A 132 -20.16 -3.54 -14.08
CA ILE A 132 -20.29 -4.54 -15.15
C ILE A 132 -18.93 -5.14 -15.56
N ASP A 133 -18.95 -6.33 -16.15
CA ASP A 133 -17.78 -6.97 -16.77
C ASP A 133 -17.94 -7.19 -18.29
N ALA A 134 -16.88 -7.71 -18.92
CA ALA A 134 -16.87 -8.07 -20.34
C ALA A 134 -17.66 -9.34 -20.69
N GLU A 135 -18.16 -10.06 -19.69
CA GLU A 135 -18.99 -11.26 -19.86
C GLU A 135 -20.48 -10.96 -19.66
N ASN A 136 -20.87 -9.69 -19.80
CA ASN A 136 -22.25 -9.20 -19.70
C ASN A 136 -22.88 -9.36 -18.31
N ASN A 137 -22.10 -9.44 -17.24
CA ASN A 137 -22.61 -9.56 -15.87
C ASN A 137 -22.69 -8.19 -15.18
N VAL A 138 -23.75 -8.00 -14.38
CA VAL A 138 -23.97 -6.84 -13.50
C VAL A 138 -23.78 -7.29 -12.05
N TYR A 139 -22.89 -6.63 -11.32
CA TYR A 139 -22.50 -7.00 -9.96
C TYR A 139 -23.20 -6.18 -8.89
N ASN A 140 -23.33 -6.76 -7.70
CA ASN A 140 -23.84 -6.03 -6.54
C ASN A 140 -22.88 -4.93 -6.09
N HIS A 141 -23.41 -3.71 -5.98
CA HIS A 141 -22.68 -2.52 -5.57
C HIS A 141 -22.02 -2.69 -4.19
N GLU A 142 -22.71 -3.32 -3.23
CA GLU A 142 -22.16 -3.53 -1.88
C GLU A 142 -20.98 -4.50 -1.89
N ASP A 143 -21.09 -5.60 -2.63
CA ASP A 143 -20.06 -6.64 -2.71
C ASP A 143 -18.79 -6.12 -3.41
N VAL A 144 -18.95 -5.27 -4.43
CA VAL A 144 -17.82 -4.65 -5.14
C VAL A 144 -17.13 -3.60 -4.26
N LEU A 145 -17.90 -2.74 -3.57
CA LEU A 145 -17.36 -1.74 -2.64
C LEU A 145 -16.61 -2.39 -1.46
N SER A 146 -17.12 -3.51 -0.96
CA SER A 146 -16.52 -4.25 0.16
C SER A 146 -15.36 -5.16 -0.25
N ASN A 147 -14.93 -5.12 -1.52
CA ASN A 147 -13.85 -5.96 -2.08
C ASN A 147 -14.04 -7.45 -1.77
N LYS A 148 -15.29 -7.91 -1.82
CA LYS A 148 -15.63 -9.31 -1.53
C LYS A 148 -15.06 -10.22 -2.60
N HIS A 149 -14.46 -11.34 -2.18
CA HIS A 149 -13.99 -12.36 -3.10
C HIS A 149 -15.19 -13.08 -3.71
N ASN A 150 -15.31 -13.04 -5.05
CA ASN A 150 -16.47 -13.53 -5.81
C ASN A 150 -17.77 -12.74 -5.53
N PRO A 151 -17.86 -11.47 -5.97
CA PRO A 151 -19.06 -10.64 -5.78
C PRO A 151 -20.28 -11.26 -6.47
N GLN A 152 -21.46 -11.10 -5.88
CA GLN A 152 -22.70 -11.66 -6.43
C GLN A 152 -23.11 -10.94 -7.71
N ILE A 153 -23.45 -11.73 -8.73
CA ILE A 153 -24.05 -11.24 -9.98
C ILE A 153 -25.54 -11.05 -9.71
N ILE A 154 -26.02 -9.82 -9.91
CA ILE A 154 -27.43 -9.46 -9.73
C ILE A 154 -28.20 -9.70 -11.03
N SER A 155 -27.62 -9.34 -12.17
CA SER A 155 -28.30 -9.41 -13.46
C SER A 155 -27.30 -9.49 -14.63
N LYS A 156 -27.81 -9.52 -15.87
CA LYS A 156 -27.02 -9.42 -17.09
C LYS A 156 -27.44 -8.22 -17.92
N TYR A 157 -26.46 -7.52 -18.48
CA TYR A 157 -26.74 -6.43 -19.40
C TYR A 157 -26.66 -6.90 -20.85
N VAL A 158 -27.42 -6.23 -21.71
CA VAL A 158 -27.42 -6.38 -23.16
C VAL A 158 -26.97 -5.04 -23.73
N LYS A 159 -26.10 -5.08 -24.73
CA LYS A 159 -25.65 -3.90 -25.45
C LYS A 159 -26.22 -3.95 -26.85
N ASP A 160 -27.03 -2.96 -27.21
CA ASP A 160 -27.50 -2.81 -28.59
C ASP A 160 -26.41 -2.13 -29.42
N GLU A 161 -25.91 -2.83 -30.44
CA GLU A 161 -24.82 -2.36 -31.29
C GLU A 161 -25.20 -1.13 -32.14
N GLU A 162 -26.49 -0.95 -32.44
CA GLU A 162 -26.97 0.16 -33.29
C GLU A 162 -27.08 1.49 -32.54
N SER A 163 -27.38 1.45 -31.23
CA SER A 163 -27.58 2.67 -30.42
C SER A 163 -26.49 2.90 -29.37
N ASN A 164 -25.59 1.92 -29.17
CA ASN A 164 -24.56 1.95 -28.12
C ASN A 164 -25.15 2.18 -26.72
N VAL A 165 -26.40 1.77 -26.52
CA VAL A 165 -27.12 1.86 -25.25
C VAL A 165 -27.06 0.50 -24.55
N TYR A 166 -26.87 0.54 -23.24
CA TYR A 166 -26.88 -0.63 -22.38
C TYR A 166 -28.28 -0.79 -21.78
N HIS A 167 -28.77 -2.02 -21.78
CA HIS A 167 -30.06 -2.41 -21.23
C HIS A 167 -29.87 -3.56 -20.23
N ILE A 168 -30.60 -3.56 -19.13
CA ILE A 168 -30.71 -4.65 -18.16
C ILE A 168 -32.15 -5.19 -18.20
N PRO A 169 -32.42 -6.26 -18.96
CA PRO A 169 -33.77 -6.77 -19.18
C PRO A 169 -34.55 -7.12 -17.91
N GLU A 170 -33.88 -7.64 -16.86
CA GLU A 170 -34.53 -8.01 -15.59
C GLU A 170 -35.10 -6.82 -14.82
N PHE A 171 -34.52 -5.63 -14.97
CA PHE A 171 -35.05 -4.42 -14.33
C PHE A 171 -36.03 -3.67 -15.23
N GLY A 172 -36.22 -4.12 -16.48
CA GLY A 172 -37.04 -3.41 -17.47
C GLY A 172 -36.42 -2.07 -17.91
N ILE A 173 -35.09 -1.95 -17.82
CA ILE A 173 -34.33 -0.72 -18.05
C ILE A 173 -33.40 -0.95 -19.25
#